data_AF-A0A927F3Q9-F1
#
_entry.id   AF-A0A927F3Q9-F1
#
_cell.length_a   1.000
_cell.length_b   1.000
_cell.length_c   1.000
_cell.angle_alpha   90.00
_cell.angle_beta   90.00
_cell.angle_gamma   90.00
#
_symmetry.space_group_name_H-M   'P 1'
#
loop_
_entity.id
_entity.type
_entity.pdbx_description
1 polymer ?
#
loop_
_entity_poly.entity_id
_entity_poly.type
_entity_poly.pdbx_seq_one_letter_code
_entity_poly.pdbx_strand_id
1 'polypeptide(L)'
;MAFRHINELPLGDKVFRIELASDDDATVTLGLTGWHESAPDTPLASGALTLPLADVPALRIAVNRALRALALAADVSEPIPDRDVLRELFPGHGAPWVPQHEEDLTRRFHAGETLARIAARFGRTPDSVRTKLRELGHDPRRPEHCPPDGCLSWSRYASPALVGAPQASGD
;
A
#
# COMPACT_ATOMS: atom_id res chain seq x y z
N MET A 1 7.46 -17.39 -8.73
CA MET A 1 6.83 -17.15 -7.44
C MET A 1 5.68 -16.21 -7.69
N ALA A 2 4.50 -16.79 -7.94
CA ALA A 2 3.32 -15.97 -8.14
C ALA A 2 3.08 -15.05 -6.92
N PHE A 3 2.84 -13.77 -7.18
CA PHE A 3 2.51 -12.80 -6.15
C PHE A 3 1.37 -11.90 -6.62
N ARG A 4 0.60 -11.42 -5.66
CA ARG A 4 -0.44 -10.41 -5.89
C ARG A 4 -0.46 -9.43 -4.73
N HIS A 5 -0.52 -8.16 -5.05
CA HIS A 5 -0.46 -7.04 -4.12
C HIS A 5 -1.50 -5.99 -4.52
N ILE A 6 -2.29 -5.49 -3.57
CA ILE A 6 -3.46 -4.62 -3.84
C ILE A 6 -3.51 -3.48 -2.83
N ASN A 7 -3.21 -2.25 -3.24
CA ASN A 7 -3.24 -1.08 -2.39
C ASN A 7 -4.44 -0.20 -2.73
N GLU A 8 -5.32 0.05 -1.76
CA GLU A 8 -6.46 0.95 -1.89
C GLU A 8 -6.20 2.26 -1.17
N LEU A 9 -6.45 3.37 -1.88
CA LEU A 9 -6.20 4.73 -1.47
C LEU A 9 -7.53 5.50 -1.49
N PRO A 10 -8.24 5.58 -0.36
CA PRO A 10 -9.39 6.47 -0.23
C PRO A 10 -8.90 7.92 -0.19
N LEU A 11 -9.45 8.76 -1.07
CA LEU A 11 -9.13 10.18 -1.25
C LEU A 11 -10.43 10.97 -1.37
N GLY A 12 -10.98 11.41 -0.23
CA GLY A 12 -12.29 12.05 -0.19
C GLY A 12 -13.41 11.05 -0.53
N ASP A 13 -14.24 11.39 -1.51
CA ASP A 13 -15.36 10.56 -1.98
C ASP A 13 -14.96 9.50 -3.02
N LYS A 14 -13.66 9.40 -3.32
CA LYS A 14 -13.10 8.50 -4.34
C LYS A 14 -12.16 7.50 -3.71
N VAL A 15 -12.09 6.32 -4.31
CA VAL A 15 -11.14 5.28 -3.95
C VAL A 15 -10.35 4.88 -5.18
N PHE A 16 -9.03 4.78 -5.04
CA PHE A 16 -8.15 4.25 -6.09
C PHE A 16 -7.49 2.96 -5.62
N ARG A 17 -7.61 1.89 -6.41
CA ARG A 17 -6.93 0.61 -6.20
C ARG A 17 -5.77 0.45 -7.17
N ILE A 18 -4.60 0.19 -6.62
CA ILE A 18 -3.40 -0.19 -7.34
C ILE A 18 -3.19 -1.69 -7.12
N GLU A 19 -3.12 -2.45 -8.20
CA GLU A 19 -2.85 -3.88 -8.15
C GLU A 19 -1.50 -4.18 -8.82
N LEU A 20 -0.67 -5.00 -8.19
CA LEU A 20 0.57 -5.53 -8.74
C LEU A 20 0.51 -7.05 -8.66
N ALA A 21 0.58 -7.72 -9.79
CA ALA A 21 0.52 -9.18 -9.87
C ALA A 21 1.63 -9.73 -10.76
N SER A 22 2.10 -10.94 -10.46
CA SER A 22 2.95 -11.75 -11.32
C SER A 22 2.55 -13.19 -11.13
N ASP A 23 2.43 -13.95 -12.22
CA ASP A 23 2.11 -15.38 -12.18
C ASP A 23 3.37 -16.25 -12.35
N ASP A 24 4.42 -15.71 -12.98
CA ASP A 24 5.54 -16.47 -13.53
C ASP A 24 6.94 -15.93 -13.18
N ASP A 25 7.06 -14.89 -12.34
CA ASP A 25 8.30 -14.13 -12.05
C ASP A 25 8.98 -13.46 -13.25
N ALA A 26 8.51 -13.69 -14.47
CA ALA A 26 9.07 -13.09 -15.67
C ALA A 26 8.39 -11.76 -15.97
N THR A 27 7.09 -11.68 -15.69
CA THR A 27 6.25 -10.53 -15.98
C THR A 27 5.59 -9.98 -14.74
N VAL A 28 5.29 -8.69 -14.74
CA VAL A 28 4.47 -8.04 -13.73
C VAL A 28 3.36 -7.25 -14.40
N THR A 29 2.17 -7.27 -13.81
CA THR A 29 1.01 -6.48 -14.22
C THR A 29 0.72 -5.43 -13.15
N LEU A 30 0.75 -4.16 -13.55
CA LEU A 30 0.29 -3.02 -12.75
C LEU A 30 -1.13 -2.65 -13.20
N GLY A 31 -2.12 -2.87 -12.34
CA GLY A 31 -3.49 -2.38 -12.49
C GLY A 31 -3.71 -1.10 -11.69
N LEU A 32 -4.50 -0.16 -12.23
CA LEU A 32 -5.03 0.99 -11.51
C LEU A 32 -6.52 1.10 -11.80
N THR A 33 -7.35 1.18 -10.77
CA THR A 33 -8.81 1.34 -10.89
C THR A 33 -9.27 2.43 -9.93
N GLY A 34 -10.17 3.31 -10.35
CA GLY A 34 -10.77 4.33 -9.49
C GLY A 34 -12.29 4.23 -9.48
N TRP A 35 -12.94 4.52 -8.36
CA TRP A 35 -14.40 4.56 -8.21
C TRP A 35 -14.83 5.58 -7.15
N HIS A 36 -16.12 5.92 -7.12
CA HIS A 36 -16.71 6.66 -6.00
C HIS A 36 -17.10 5.71 -4.87
N GLU A 37 -16.88 6.09 -3.62
CA GLU A 37 -17.21 5.26 -2.45
C GLU A 37 -18.71 4.88 -2.40
N SER A 38 -19.58 5.78 -2.85
CA SER A 38 -21.02 5.55 -2.93
C SER A 38 -21.46 4.62 -4.06
N ALA A 39 -20.57 4.29 -5.01
CA ALA A 39 -20.87 3.50 -6.19
C ALA A 39 -19.68 2.58 -6.56
N PRO A 40 -19.30 1.61 -5.71
CA PRO A 40 -18.11 0.80 -5.89
C PRO A 40 -18.13 -0.10 -7.13
N ASP A 41 -19.33 -0.49 -7.57
CA ASP A 41 -19.50 -1.36 -8.75
C ASP A 41 -19.43 -0.59 -10.08
N THR A 42 -19.34 0.74 -10.04
CA THR A 42 -19.23 1.59 -11.24
C THR A 42 -17.86 2.27 -11.28
N PRO A 43 -16.85 1.67 -11.92
CA PRO A 43 -15.52 2.28 -11.97
C PRO A 43 -15.55 3.59 -12.77
N LEU A 44 -14.89 4.60 -12.24
CA LEU A 44 -14.62 5.87 -12.92
C LEU A 44 -13.64 5.67 -14.08
N ALA A 45 -12.58 4.90 -13.82
CA ALA A 45 -11.56 4.56 -14.79
C ALA A 45 -10.81 3.31 -14.34
N SER A 46 -10.31 2.54 -15.31
CA SER A 46 -9.43 1.41 -15.06
C SER A 46 -8.41 1.24 -16.17
N GLY A 47 -7.20 0.84 -15.82
CA GLY A 47 -6.16 0.47 -16.78
C GLY A 47 -5.21 -0.55 -16.19
N ALA A 48 -4.53 -1.29 -17.07
CA ALA A 48 -3.50 -2.24 -16.69
C ALA A 48 -2.31 -2.16 -17.65
N LEU A 49 -1.11 -2.38 -17.12
CA LEU A 49 0.12 -2.44 -17.89
C LEU A 49 0.89 -3.70 -17.49
N THR A 50 1.18 -4.56 -18.46
CA THR A 50 2.00 -5.76 -18.27
C THR A 50 3.35 -5.58 -18.94
N LEU A 51 4.42 -5.92 -18.24
CA LEU A 51 5.80 -5.79 -18.74
C LEU A 51 6.73 -6.82 -18.08
N PRO A 52 7.93 -7.04 -18.65
CA PRO A 52 8.97 -7.84 -18.01
C PRO A 52 9.40 -7.25 -16.66
N LEU A 53 9.67 -8.11 -15.67
CA LEU A 53 10.11 -7.67 -14.34
C LEU A 53 11.44 -6.88 -14.41
N ALA A 54 12.29 -7.20 -15.38
CA ALA A 54 13.56 -6.50 -15.63
C ALA A 54 13.37 -5.00 -16.00
N ASP A 55 12.21 -4.63 -16.53
CA ASP A 55 11.91 -3.28 -17.01
C ASP A 55 11.23 -2.39 -15.95
N VAL A 56 10.90 -2.93 -14.77
CA VAL A 56 10.28 -2.19 -13.66
C VAL A 56 11.03 -0.90 -13.29
N PRO A 57 12.39 -0.87 -13.22
CA PRO A 57 13.11 0.37 -12.94
C PRO A 57 12.87 1.47 -13.98
N ALA A 58 12.79 1.09 -15.27
CA ALA A 58 12.50 2.03 -16.37
C ALA A 58 11.04 2.50 -16.33
N LEU A 59 10.11 1.59 -16.07
CA LEU A 59 8.70 1.93 -15.89
C LEU A 59 8.50 2.96 -14.77
N ARG A 60 9.18 2.78 -13.63
CA ARG A 60 9.10 3.73 -12.51
C ARG A 60 9.46 5.15 -12.94
N ILE A 61 10.51 5.31 -13.74
CA ILE A 61 10.95 6.62 -14.24
C ILE A 61 9.88 7.21 -15.19
N ALA A 62 9.37 6.40 -16.12
CA ALA A 62 8.38 6.82 -17.09
C ALA A 62 7.06 7.24 -16.41
N VAL A 63 6.55 6.44 -15.47
CA VAL A 63 5.31 6.73 -14.72
C VAL A 63 5.48 8.00 -13.89
N ASN A 64 6.57 8.15 -13.14
CA ASN A 64 6.81 9.36 -12.35
C ASN A 64 6.84 10.62 -13.24
N ARG A 65 7.45 10.53 -14.43
CA ARG A 65 7.49 11.65 -15.38
C ARG A 65 6.11 11.95 -15.97
N ALA A 66 5.32 10.92 -16.26
CA ALA A 66 3.95 11.07 -16.76
C ALA A 66 3.04 11.70 -15.70
N LEU A 67 3.11 11.24 -14.45
CA LEU A 67 2.36 11.81 -13.33
C LEU A 67 2.71 13.29 -13.11
N ARG A 68 3.99 13.63 -13.18
CA ARG A 68 4.43 15.04 -13.10
C ARG A 68 3.89 15.88 -14.25
N ALA A 69 3.88 15.35 -15.47
CA ALA A 69 3.32 16.06 -16.62
C ALA A 69 1.80 16.23 -16.49
N LEU A 70 1.08 15.23 -15.97
CA LEU A 70 -0.35 15.32 -15.67
C LEU A 70 -0.63 16.37 -14.61
N ALA A 71 0.18 16.43 -13.55
CA ALA A 71 0.04 17.43 -12.50
C ALA A 71 0.16 18.85 -13.07
N LEU A 72 1.19 19.11 -13.89
CA LEU A 72 1.35 20.39 -14.60
C LEU A 72 0.16 20.70 -15.53
N ALA A 73 -0.32 19.72 -16.29
CA ALA A 73 -1.44 19.91 -17.22
C ALA A 73 -2.78 20.18 -16.52
N ALA A 74 -2.97 19.61 -15.32
CA ALA A 74 -4.15 19.80 -14.51
C ALA A 74 -4.06 21.02 -13.58
N ASP A 75 -2.99 21.82 -13.68
CA ASP A 75 -2.65 22.91 -12.76
C ASP A 75 -2.65 22.46 -11.27
N VAL A 76 -2.37 21.17 -11.07
CA VAL A 76 -2.09 20.61 -9.76
C VAL A 76 -0.62 20.88 -9.51
N SER A 77 -0.35 22.01 -8.86
CA SER A 77 0.99 22.33 -8.35
C SER A 77 1.39 21.18 -7.42
N GLU A 78 2.26 20.25 -7.87
CA GLU A 78 2.66 19.06 -7.09
C GLU A 78 2.96 19.48 -5.65
N PRO A 79 2.09 19.18 -4.67
CA PRO A 79 2.55 19.22 -3.32
C PRO A 79 3.29 17.88 -3.19
N ILE A 80 4.61 17.91 -3.06
CA ILE A 80 5.13 17.19 -1.90
C ILE A 80 4.28 17.78 -0.77
N PRO A 81 3.32 17.04 -0.18
CA PRO A 81 2.37 17.65 0.75
C PRO A 81 3.20 18.44 1.74
N ASP A 82 2.95 19.76 1.77
CA ASP A 82 3.74 20.67 2.58
C ASP A 82 3.76 20.10 4.00
N ARG A 83 4.81 20.35 4.77
CA ARG A 83 4.95 19.83 6.12
C ARG A 83 3.69 20.12 6.96
N ASP A 84 3.02 21.24 6.71
CA ASP A 84 1.76 21.60 7.36
C ASP A 84 0.57 20.76 6.87
N VAL A 85 0.46 20.49 5.56
CA VAL A 85 -0.51 19.52 5.01
C VAL A 85 -0.25 18.10 5.53
N LEU A 86 1.02 17.68 5.62
CA LEU A 86 1.40 16.41 6.23
C LEU A 86 1.07 16.36 7.71
N ARG A 87 1.17 17.47 8.46
CA ARG A 87 0.76 17.56 9.86
C ARG A 87 -0.76 17.52 10.02
N GLU A 88 -1.50 18.10 9.09
CA GLU A 88 -2.96 18.01 9.05
C GLU A 88 -3.43 16.58 8.76
N LEU A 89 -2.84 15.93 7.75
CA LEU A 89 -3.15 14.55 7.36
C LEU A 89 -2.62 13.52 8.36
N PHE A 90 -1.49 13.81 9.01
CA PHE A 90 -0.78 12.94 9.94
C PHE A 90 -0.31 13.77 11.15
N PRO A 91 -1.15 13.91 12.19
CA PRO A 91 -0.85 14.75 13.37
C PRO A 91 0.45 14.41 14.11
N GLY A 92 0.91 13.17 14.02
CA GLY A 92 2.17 12.66 14.56
C GLY A 92 3.36 12.73 13.60
N HIS A 93 3.23 13.35 12.42
CA HIS A 93 4.31 13.47 11.45
C HIS A 93 5.47 14.31 12.00
N GLY A 94 6.67 13.69 12.08
CA GLY A 94 7.87 14.30 12.65
C GLY A 94 7.91 14.32 14.19
N ALA A 95 6.90 13.80 14.88
CA ALA A 95 6.95 13.65 16.33
C ALA A 95 7.96 12.56 16.74
N PRO A 96 8.66 12.69 17.88
CA PRO A 96 9.51 11.63 18.39
C PRO A 96 8.69 10.38 18.72
N TRP A 97 9.28 9.20 18.53
CA TRP A 97 8.72 7.95 19.06
C TRP A 97 9.08 7.87 20.54
N VAL A 98 8.08 7.63 21.40
CA VAL A 98 8.31 7.39 22.84
C VAL A 98 8.25 5.89 23.11
N PRO A 99 8.87 5.38 24.18
CA PRO A 99 8.94 3.94 24.46
C PRO A 99 7.57 3.24 24.42
N GLN A 100 6.52 3.89 24.94
CA GLN A 100 5.15 3.36 24.92
C GLN A 100 4.60 3.22 23.49
N HIS A 101 4.93 4.14 22.59
CA HIS A 101 4.55 4.03 21.18
C HIS A 101 5.33 2.92 20.47
N GLU A 102 6.60 2.71 20.82
CA GLU A 102 7.43 1.64 20.25
C GLU A 102 6.91 0.26 20.67
N GLU A 103 6.52 0.09 21.94
CA GLU A 103 5.90 -1.13 22.44
C GLU A 103 4.53 -1.42 21.78
N ASP A 104 3.66 -0.42 21.67
CA ASP A 104 2.35 -0.57 21.01
C ASP A 104 2.51 -0.85 19.51
N LEU A 105 3.46 -0.17 18.85
CA LEU A 105 3.82 -0.42 17.45
C LEU A 105 4.21 -1.89 17.22
N THR A 106 5.18 -2.38 18.00
CA THR A 106 5.68 -3.75 17.88
C THR A 106 4.59 -4.77 18.16
N ARG A 107 3.81 -4.58 19.23
CA ARG A 107 2.68 -5.45 19.55
C ARG A 107 1.67 -5.53 18.41
N ARG A 108 1.27 -4.40 17.83
CA ARG A 108 0.30 -4.34 16.74
C ARG A 108 0.83 -4.98 15.46
N PHE A 109 2.10 -4.74 15.15
CA PHE A 109 2.75 -5.34 13.99
C PHE A 109 2.75 -6.88 14.08
N HIS A 110 3.14 -7.44 15.23
CA HIS A 110 3.10 -8.89 15.46
C HIS A 110 1.69 -9.46 15.61
N ALA A 111 0.71 -8.64 15.99
CA ALA A 111 -0.70 -8.99 15.97
C ALA A 111 -1.31 -8.99 14.54
N GLY A 112 -0.52 -8.67 13.51
CA GLY A 112 -0.96 -8.67 12.12
C GLY A 112 -1.68 -7.40 11.68
N GLU A 113 -1.66 -6.33 12.47
CA GLU A 113 -2.21 -5.04 12.04
C GLU A 113 -1.35 -4.44 10.91
N THR A 114 -2.00 -3.90 9.88
CA THR A 114 -1.29 -3.38 8.70
C THR A 114 -0.53 -2.10 9.03
N LEU A 115 0.57 -1.85 8.30
CA LEU A 115 1.36 -0.63 8.50
C LEU A 115 0.52 0.64 8.27
N ALA A 116 -0.44 0.61 7.35
CA ALA A 116 -1.36 1.71 7.10
C ALA A 116 -2.30 1.99 8.29
N ARG A 117 -2.85 0.95 8.93
CA ARG A 117 -3.72 1.10 10.12
C ARG A 117 -2.94 1.57 11.34
N ILE A 118 -1.75 1.00 11.54
CA ILE A 118 -0.80 1.45 12.55
C ILE A 118 -0.45 2.93 12.32
N ALA A 119 -0.11 3.30 11.08
CA ALA A 119 0.20 4.66 10.68
C ALA A 119 -0.95 5.64 10.96
N ALA A 120 -2.17 5.31 10.55
CA ALA A 120 -3.37 6.11 10.83
C ALA A 120 -3.58 6.31 12.34
N ARG A 121 -3.39 5.25 13.14
CA ARG A 121 -3.55 5.30 14.61
C ARG A 121 -2.52 6.21 15.29
N PHE A 122 -1.28 6.19 14.82
CA PHE A 122 -0.24 7.08 15.33
C PHE A 122 -0.25 8.47 14.67
N GLY A 123 -1.16 8.72 13.72
CA GLY A 123 -1.13 9.93 12.89
C GLY A 123 0.20 10.08 12.18
N ARG A 124 0.78 9.01 11.64
CA ARG A 124 2.08 8.99 10.97
C ARG A 124 1.94 8.46 9.54
N THR A 125 3.00 8.57 8.75
CA THR A 125 3.06 7.93 7.44
C THR A 125 3.46 6.45 7.56
N PRO A 126 3.01 5.56 6.65
CA PRO A 126 3.43 4.16 6.63
C PRO A 126 4.95 3.97 6.54
N ASP A 127 5.65 4.86 5.85
CA ASP A 127 7.11 4.85 5.75
C ASP A 127 7.80 5.20 7.08
N SER A 128 7.23 6.10 7.89
CA SER A 128 7.72 6.39 9.24
C SER A 128 7.59 5.16 10.15
N VAL A 129 6.46 4.46 10.06
CA VAL A 129 6.21 3.20 10.78
C VAL A 129 7.20 2.12 10.35
N ARG A 130 7.40 1.92 9.03
CA ARG A 130 8.37 0.95 8.50
C ARG A 130 9.79 1.24 8.99
N THR A 131 10.18 2.50 8.95
CA THR A 131 11.51 2.94 9.40
C THR A 131 11.71 2.61 10.87
N LYS A 132 10.74 2.95 11.71
CA LYS A 132 10.81 2.64 13.15
C LYS A 132 10.82 1.14 13.42
N LEU A 133 9.99 0.34 12.76
CA LEU A 133 10.01 -1.12 12.90
C LEU A 133 11.39 -1.72 12.57
N ARG A 134 12.07 -1.20 11.55
CA ARG A 134 13.44 -1.63 11.21
C ARG A 134 14.45 -1.26 12.28
N GLU A 135 14.36 -0.05 12.84
CA GLU A 135 15.22 0.39 13.95
C GLU A 135 15.04 -0.50 15.18
N LEU A 136 13.82 -0.98 15.43
CA LEU A 136 13.47 -1.89 16.51
C LEU A 136 13.78 -3.38 16.19
N GLY A 137 14.30 -3.69 15.01
CA GLY A 137 14.66 -5.05 14.61
C GLY A 137 13.50 -5.90 14.07
N HIS A 138 12.35 -5.30 13.76
CA HIS A 138 11.15 -5.97 13.23
C HIS A 138 10.94 -5.62 11.75
N ASP A 139 11.90 -5.94 10.88
CA ASP A 139 11.85 -5.55 9.46
C ASP A 139 10.66 -6.21 8.73
N PRO A 140 9.67 -5.44 8.22
CA PRO A 140 8.52 -5.98 7.50
C PRO A 140 8.86 -6.46 6.07
N ARG A 141 10.13 -6.68 5.75
CA ARG A 141 10.57 -7.34 4.51
C ARG A 141 11.22 -8.68 4.78
N ARG A 142 11.42 -9.03 6.06
CA ARG A 142 12.02 -10.28 6.51
C ARG A 142 10.93 -11.28 6.85
N PRO A 143 10.85 -12.45 6.17
CA PRO A 143 9.83 -13.46 6.40
C PRO A 143 9.68 -13.88 7.87
N GLU A 144 10.79 -13.92 8.61
CA GLU A 144 10.85 -14.31 10.03
C GLU A 144 10.16 -13.33 10.98
N HIS A 145 9.87 -12.10 10.54
CA HIS A 145 9.18 -11.09 11.32
C HIS A 145 7.74 -10.87 10.85
N CYS A 146 7.29 -11.67 9.90
CA CYS A 146 5.95 -11.55 9.36
C CYS A 146 4.94 -12.32 10.18
N PRO A 147 3.73 -11.77 10.34
CA PRO A 147 2.57 -12.59 10.65
C PRO A 147 2.46 -13.72 9.60
N PRO A 148 1.76 -14.82 9.90
CA PRO A 148 1.53 -15.91 8.94
C PRO A 148 0.92 -15.42 7.60
N ASP A 149 0.28 -14.25 7.63
CA ASP A 149 -0.32 -13.54 6.51
C ASP A 149 0.62 -12.57 5.76
N GLY A 150 1.91 -12.53 6.08
CA GLY A 150 2.94 -11.78 5.34
C GLY A 150 3.09 -10.30 5.73
N CYS A 151 4.32 -9.80 5.68
CA CYS A 151 4.65 -8.43 6.09
C CYS A 151 4.44 -7.36 5.00
N LEU A 152 4.28 -7.75 3.73
CA LEU A 152 4.13 -6.82 2.61
C LEU A 152 2.68 -6.30 2.53
N SER A 153 2.17 -5.76 3.64
CA SER A 153 0.88 -5.09 3.69
C SER A 153 1.04 -3.58 3.45
N TRP A 154 1.14 -3.21 2.17
CA TRP A 154 0.35 -2.05 1.72
C TRP A 154 -1.11 -2.50 1.44
N SER A 155 -1.39 -3.78 1.68
CA SER A 155 -2.42 -4.55 1.00
C SER A 155 -2.82 -5.77 1.82
N ARG A 156 -3.79 -5.67 2.73
CA ARG A 156 -4.67 -6.79 3.12
C ARG A 156 -5.94 -6.23 3.79
N TYR A 157 -6.88 -5.73 2.97
CA TYR A 157 -8.23 -6.28 3.02
C TYR A 157 -8.25 -7.44 2.03
N ALA A 158 -7.92 -8.62 2.51
CA ALA A 158 -8.33 -9.88 1.90
C ALA A 158 -8.25 -10.91 3.02
N SER A 159 -9.36 -11.05 3.75
CA SER A 159 -9.54 -12.18 4.65
C SER A 159 -9.56 -13.47 3.80
N PRO A 160 -9.02 -14.59 4.28
CA PRO A 160 -9.07 -15.90 3.62
C PRO A 160 -10.48 -16.37 3.22
N ALA A 161 -11.54 -15.71 3.69
CA ALA A 161 -12.91 -15.93 3.24
C ALA A 161 -13.19 -15.51 1.77
N LEU A 162 -12.34 -14.69 1.15
CA LEU A 162 -12.56 -14.16 -0.21
C LEU A 162 -11.71 -14.81 -1.32
N VAL A 163 -10.80 -15.72 -0.97
CA VAL A 163 -10.10 -16.57 -1.95
C VAL A 163 -10.58 -17.99 -1.69
N GLY A 164 -11.67 -18.35 -2.36
CA GLY A 164 -12.40 -19.60 -2.14
C GLY A 164 -11.47 -20.78 -1.91
N ALA A 165 -11.67 -21.46 -0.78
CA ALA A 165 -11.11 -22.79 -0.59
C ALA A 165 -11.51 -23.65 -1.81
N PRO A 166 -10.60 -24.44 -2.38
CA PRO A 166 -10.99 -25.40 -3.41
C PRO A 166 -12.05 -26.32 -2.79
N GLN A 167 -13.25 -26.33 -3.40
CA GLN A 167 -14.27 -27.29 -3.03
C GLN A 167 -13.72 -28.68 -3.29
N ALA A 168 -13.64 -29.50 -2.24
CA ALA A 168 -13.42 -30.92 -2.38
C ALA A 168 -14.60 -31.49 -3.19
N SER A 169 -14.35 -31.79 -4.45
CA SER A 169 -15.16 -32.73 -5.22
C SER A 169 -15.01 -34.10 -4.56
N GLY A 170 -16.08 -34.54 -3.89
CA GLY A 170 -16.24 -35.88 -3.36
C GLY A 170 -17.62 -36.38 -3.75
N ASP A 171 -17.62 -37.56 -4.40
CA ASP A 171 -18.72 -38.37 -4.96
C ASP A 171 -20.08 -38.28 -4.24
#